data_AF-A0A372JFQ7-F1
#
_entry.id   AF-A0A372JFQ7-F1
#
_cell.length_a   1.000
_cell.length_b   1.000
_cell.length_c   1.000
_cell.angle_alpha   90.00
_cell.angle_beta   90.00
_cell.angle_gamma   90.00
#
_symmetry.space_group_name_H-M   'P 1'
#
loop_
_entity.id
_entity.type
_entity.pdbx_description
1 polymer ?
#
loop_
_entity_poly.entity_id
_entity_poly.type
_entity_poly.pdbx_seq_one_letter_code
_entity_poly.pdbx_strand_id
1 'polypeptide(L)'
;MILLPNGPLELSGGPYTLADGLKLSGPLGAPEREFDTRGPQSIVTVRGRPLFATPRAGVRGVSIRGVQFRAAGPVDWTVRETDFAGGPIMSDCDFTDLAWNGFSSVMHARHLRVAIERTYVNNGGDVQFKLGGSDNTYWMSGYSFLSGSVPATAAAYIHFTSMSRTRVGPLYITPQHATAIRVGRGYGGLSFHGLLLDSTGRDVNTACQGPAIVIDGGEGHVFQDCWFFNNAVRPASTGRPWEKGQVYIHAGAQIAFVGCQWSGGREQRVLTPAGTPAIYAAAGVTGVRVHAPLAPNGGERLLQHAAAGAITCDDPSWTITTA
;
A
#
# COMPACT_ATOMS: atom_id res chain seq x y z
N MET A 1 -6.57 -27.64 11.10
CA MET A 1 -5.47 -26.66 11.32
C MET A 1 -4.16 -27.36 11.02
N ILE A 2 -3.34 -26.77 10.16
CA ILE A 2 -2.01 -27.24 9.79
C ILE A 2 -1.01 -26.40 10.57
N LEU A 3 -0.16 -27.04 11.36
CA LEU A 3 0.92 -26.39 12.11
C LEU A 3 2.24 -26.66 11.40
N LEU A 4 2.93 -25.59 11.01
CA LEU A 4 4.26 -25.69 10.46
C LEU A 4 5.29 -25.74 11.59
N PRO A 5 6.31 -26.61 11.50
CA PRO A 5 7.37 -26.67 12.49
C PRO A 5 8.25 -25.41 12.46
N ASN A 6 9.04 -25.26 13.52
CA ASN A 6 10.18 -24.35 13.56
C ASN A 6 11.21 -24.75 12.51
N GLY A 7 11.83 -23.75 11.88
CA GLY A 7 12.93 -23.90 10.95
C GLY A 7 12.54 -23.67 9.48
N PRO A 8 13.51 -23.87 8.58
CA PRO A 8 13.31 -23.75 7.15
C PRO A 8 12.48 -24.93 6.62
N LEU A 9 11.52 -24.60 5.78
CA LEU A 9 10.66 -25.52 5.04
C LEU A 9 10.72 -25.18 3.57
N GLU A 10 10.64 -26.19 2.72
CA GLU A 10 10.42 -25.99 1.30
C GLU A 10 9.02 -26.50 0.94
N LEU A 11 8.20 -25.63 0.34
CA LEU A 11 6.94 -26.02 -0.26
C LEU A 11 7.07 -25.87 -1.77
N SER A 12 7.50 -26.95 -2.42
CA SER A 12 7.57 -27.07 -3.88
C SER A 12 6.39 -27.93 -4.36
N GLY A 13 5.45 -27.34 -5.08
CA GLY A 13 4.24 -28.05 -5.54
C GLY A 13 3.01 -27.20 -5.84
N GLY A 14 3.09 -25.89 -5.62
CA GLY A 14 1.95 -24.98 -5.87
C GLY A 14 1.45 -24.94 -7.33
N PRO A 15 0.44 -24.11 -7.62
CA PRO A 15 -0.37 -23.42 -6.63
C PRO A 15 -1.31 -24.39 -5.89
N TYR A 16 -1.23 -24.41 -4.56
CA TYR A 16 -2.19 -25.12 -3.71
C TYR A 16 -3.50 -24.34 -3.73
N THR A 17 -4.60 -25.02 -4.07
CA THR A 17 -5.92 -24.40 -4.05
C THR A 17 -6.33 -24.16 -2.60
N LEU A 18 -6.64 -22.91 -2.27
CA LEU A 18 -7.17 -22.56 -0.95
C LEU A 18 -8.55 -23.22 -0.78
N ALA A 19 -8.79 -23.79 0.41
CA ALA A 19 -10.04 -24.44 0.75
C ALA A 19 -10.74 -23.69 1.88
N ASP A 20 -12.06 -23.81 1.94
CA ASP A 20 -12.87 -23.22 2.99
C ASP A 20 -12.42 -23.68 4.38
N GLY A 21 -12.28 -22.73 5.30
CA GLY A 21 -11.86 -23.01 6.67
C GLY A 21 -10.40 -23.45 6.82
N LEU A 22 -9.56 -23.33 5.77
CA LEU A 22 -8.13 -23.62 5.86
C LEU A 22 -7.50 -22.79 6.97
N LYS A 23 -6.82 -23.45 7.92
CA LYS A 23 -6.03 -22.81 8.96
C LYS A 23 -4.59 -23.28 8.86
N LEU A 24 -3.67 -22.38 8.54
CA LEU A 24 -2.23 -22.59 8.49
C LEU A 24 -1.57 -21.69 9.54
N SER A 25 -0.78 -22.26 10.44
CA SER A 25 -0.07 -21.48 11.45
C SER A 25 1.38 -21.92 11.53
N GLY A 26 2.27 -20.95 11.67
CA GLY A 26 3.60 -21.19 12.20
C GLY A 26 3.58 -21.49 13.70
N PRO A 27 4.77 -21.68 14.30
CA PRO A 27 4.96 -22.02 15.70
C PRO A 27 4.44 -20.92 16.64
N LEU A 28 3.87 -21.34 17.78
CA LEU A 28 3.35 -20.44 18.80
C LEU A 28 4.49 -19.58 19.37
N GLY A 29 4.29 -18.27 19.43
CA GLY A 29 5.24 -17.34 20.04
C GLY A 29 6.36 -16.86 19.12
N ALA A 30 6.28 -17.08 17.80
CA ALA A 30 7.15 -16.43 16.80
C ALA A 30 6.86 -14.91 16.78
N PRO A 31 7.67 -14.06 17.43
CA PRO A 31 7.38 -12.63 17.51
C PRO A 31 7.92 -11.87 16.29
N GLU A 32 8.85 -12.50 15.56
CA GLU A 32 9.68 -11.86 14.55
C GLU A 32 9.14 -12.10 13.14
N ARG A 33 9.13 -11.01 12.37
CA ARG A 33 8.65 -10.97 10.98
C ARG A 33 9.73 -10.49 9.99
N GLU A 34 10.94 -10.20 10.46
CA GLU A 34 11.99 -9.58 9.66
C GLU A 34 13.01 -10.58 9.06
N PHE A 35 12.73 -11.88 9.15
CA PHE A 35 13.67 -12.95 8.74
C PHE A 35 15.00 -12.93 9.51
N ASP A 36 15.06 -12.35 10.72
CA ASP A 36 16.21 -12.50 11.62
C ASP A 36 16.30 -13.95 12.11
N THR A 37 17.49 -14.41 12.45
CA THR A 37 17.78 -15.80 12.87
C THR A 37 17.41 -16.09 14.33
N ARG A 38 16.72 -15.18 15.02
CA ARG A 38 16.48 -15.25 16.46
C ARG A 38 15.04 -15.72 16.75
N GLY A 39 14.91 -16.74 17.59
CA GLY A 39 13.62 -17.25 18.05
C GLY A 39 12.93 -18.28 17.13
N PRO A 40 11.77 -18.82 17.56
CA PRO A 40 10.99 -19.78 16.78
C PRO A 40 10.43 -19.11 15.52
N GLN A 41 10.74 -19.65 14.35
CA GLN A 41 10.27 -19.13 13.07
C GLN A 41 9.93 -20.28 12.13
N SER A 42 8.86 -20.13 11.34
CA SER A 42 8.61 -21.01 10.20
C SER A 42 8.88 -20.26 8.91
N ILE A 43 9.97 -20.64 8.22
CA ILE A 43 10.39 -19.99 6.98
C ILE A 43 10.11 -20.93 5.81
N VAL A 44 9.10 -20.61 5.01
CA VAL A 44 8.72 -21.35 3.82
C VAL A 44 9.39 -20.74 2.59
N THR A 45 10.28 -21.51 1.95
CA THR A 45 10.84 -21.13 0.65
C THR A 45 9.91 -21.55 -0.49
N VAL A 46 9.57 -20.62 -1.38
CA VAL A 46 8.68 -20.79 -2.54
C VAL A 46 9.49 -20.65 -3.83
N ARG A 47 9.31 -21.60 -4.76
CA ARG A 47 10.10 -21.69 -6.01
C ARG A 47 9.22 -21.87 -7.24
N GLY A 48 9.57 -21.18 -8.33
CA GLY A 48 9.16 -21.46 -9.71
C GLY A 48 7.70 -21.17 -10.10
N ARG A 49 6.77 -21.10 -9.15
CA ARG A 49 5.33 -20.89 -9.40
C ARG A 49 4.62 -20.37 -8.14
N PRO A 50 3.45 -19.72 -8.28
CA PRO A 50 2.72 -19.22 -7.13
C PRO A 50 2.41 -20.30 -6.10
N LEU A 51 2.44 -19.94 -4.81
CA LEU A 51 2.22 -20.92 -3.73
C LEU A 51 0.75 -21.27 -3.59
N PHE A 52 -0.15 -20.29 -3.64
CA PHE A 52 -1.58 -20.48 -3.44
C PHE A 52 -2.40 -20.02 -4.65
N ALA A 53 -3.59 -20.58 -4.82
CA ALA A 53 -4.61 -20.08 -5.74
C ALA A 53 -5.97 -20.02 -5.06
N THR A 54 -6.71 -18.95 -5.30
CA THR A 54 -8.12 -18.88 -4.92
C THR A 54 -8.93 -19.71 -5.91
N PRO A 55 -9.74 -20.69 -5.45
CA PRO A 55 -10.60 -21.46 -6.34
C PRO A 55 -11.62 -20.56 -7.05
N ARG A 56 -12.06 -20.94 -8.25
CA ARG A 56 -13.03 -20.17 -9.06
C ARG A 56 -14.33 -19.88 -8.32
N ALA A 57 -14.75 -20.78 -7.42
CA ALA A 57 -15.94 -20.60 -6.59
C ALA A 57 -15.79 -19.52 -5.51
N GLY A 58 -14.58 -18.98 -5.31
CA GLY A 58 -14.23 -18.21 -4.13
C GLY A 58 -13.90 -19.13 -2.94
N VAL A 59 -13.40 -18.52 -1.87
CA VAL A 59 -13.03 -19.23 -0.65
C VAL A 59 -13.45 -18.43 0.58
N ARG A 60 -13.74 -19.12 1.68
CA ARG A 60 -14.16 -18.51 2.93
C ARG A 60 -13.38 -19.02 4.13
N GLY A 61 -13.12 -18.12 5.10
CA GLY A 61 -12.64 -18.54 6.42
C GLY A 61 -11.20 -19.06 6.43
N VAL A 62 -10.38 -18.62 5.47
CA VAL A 62 -8.95 -18.96 5.43
C VAL A 62 -8.22 -18.15 6.50
N SER A 63 -7.41 -18.80 7.33
CA SER A 63 -6.54 -18.16 8.29
C SER A 63 -5.11 -18.61 8.08
N ILE A 64 -4.19 -17.68 7.80
CA ILE A 64 -2.76 -17.95 7.72
C ILE A 64 -2.03 -17.03 8.71
N ARG A 65 -1.28 -17.63 9.63
CA ARG A 65 -0.63 -16.86 10.71
C ARG A 65 0.80 -17.27 11.02
N GLY A 66 1.66 -16.30 11.33
CA GLY A 66 2.97 -16.57 11.94
C GLY A 66 3.95 -17.32 11.03
N VAL A 67 3.79 -17.18 9.71
CA VAL A 67 4.64 -17.83 8.70
C VAL A 67 5.40 -16.76 7.94
N GLN A 68 6.69 -17.00 7.74
CA GLN A 68 7.53 -16.18 6.91
C GLN A 68 7.75 -16.87 5.57
N PHE A 69 7.40 -16.22 4.48
CA PHE A 69 7.57 -16.73 3.13
C PHE A 69 8.76 -16.06 2.45
N ARG A 70 9.61 -16.86 1.82
CA ARG A 70 10.75 -16.40 1.04
C ARG A 70 10.61 -16.87 -0.40
N ALA A 71 10.64 -15.94 -1.33
CA ALA A 71 10.76 -16.24 -2.75
C ALA A 71 12.19 -16.66 -3.09
N ALA A 72 12.32 -17.71 -3.89
CA ALA A 72 13.58 -18.11 -4.51
C ALA A 72 13.46 -17.89 -6.04
N GLY A 73 13.65 -16.63 -6.44
CA GLY A 73 13.45 -16.14 -7.80
C GLY A 73 12.11 -15.40 -7.98
N PRO A 74 11.83 -14.88 -9.19
CA PRO A 74 10.60 -14.14 -9.48
C PRO A 74 9.38 -15.05 -9.37
N VAL A 75 8.63 -14.93 -8.27
CA VAL A 75 7.44 -15.73 -8.00
C VAL A 75 6.42 -14.92 -7.22
N ASP A 76 5.13 -15.17 -7.46
CA ASP A 76 4.04 -14.59 -6.69
C ASP A 76 3.70 -15.47 -5.48
N TRP A 77 3.14 -14.92 -4.42
CA TRP A 77 2.67 -15.74 -3.31
C TRP A 77 1.31 -16.39 -3.62
N THR A 78 0.37 -15.62 -4.19
CA THR A 78 -0.87 -16.14 -4.79
C THR A 78 -0.89 -15.98 -6.30
N VAL A 79 -1.56 -16.88 -7.02
CA VAL A 79 -1.97 -16.63 -8.41
C VAL A 79 -2.73 -15.30 -8.46
N ARG A 80 -2.33 -14.40 -9.37
CA ARG A 80 -2.88 -13.05 -9.44
C ARG A 80 -4.32 -13.06 -9.96
N GLU A 81 -5.25 -12.46 -9.23
CA GLU A 81 -6.56 -12.11 -9.78
C GLU A 81 -6.43 -10.96 -10.79
N THR A 82 -7.11 -11.09 -11.92
CA THR A 82 -7.10 -10.08 -12.99
C THR A 82 -8.47 -9.45 -13.23
N ASP A 83 -9.55 -10.17 -12.91
CA ASP A 83 -10.93 -9.72 -12.97
C ASP A 83 -11.45 -9.31 -11.58
N PHE A 84 -11.31 -8.02 -11.26
CA PHE A 84 -11.81 -7.46 -10.01
C PHE A 84 -13.33 -7.17 -10.01
N ALA A 85 -14.02 -7.39 -11.14
CA ALA A 85 -15.46 -7.20 -11.27
C ALA A 85 -16.23 -8.52 -11.07
N GLY A 86 -15.76 -9.61 -11.67
CA GLY A 86 -16.42 -10.92 -11.68
C GLY A 86 -15.60 -12.09 -11.10
N GLY A 87 -14.32 -11.90 -10.77
CA GLY A 87 -13.42 -12.96 -10.32
C GLY A 87 -13.79 -13.57 -8.96
N PRO A 88 -13.15 -14.68 -8.56
CA PRO A 88 -13.35 -15.30 -7.25
C PRO A 88 -13.09 -14.33 -6.08
N ILE A 89 -13.86 -14.52 -5.00
CA ILE A 89 -13.79 -13.70 -3.79
C ILE A 89 -13.21 -14.53 -2.65
N MET A 90 -12.27 -13.94 -1.92
CA MET A 90 -11.84 -14.42 -0.61
C MET A 90 -12.68 -13.70 0.45
N SER A 91 -13.36 -14.46 1.31
CA SER A 91 -14.30 -13.91 2.28
C SER A 91 -14.01 -14.36 3.71
N ASP A 92 -14.17 -13.46 4.68
CA ASP A 92 -13.94 -13.77 6.10
C ASP A 92 -12.56 -14.40 6.38
N CYS A 93 -11.53 -13.95 5.65
CA CYS A 93 -10.16 -14.48 5.76
C CYS A 93 -9.31 -13.62 6.70
N ASP A 94 -8.30 -14.23 7.30
CA ASP A 94 -7.37 -13.58 8.24
C ASP A 94 -5.91 -13.93 7.90
N PHE A 95 -5.14 -12.91 7.52
CA PHE A 95 -3.73 -13.01 7.18
C PHE A 95 -2.92 -12.17 8.16
N THR A 96 -2.33 -12.82 9.15
CA THR A 96 -1.81 -12.12 10.32
C THR A 96 -0.41 -12.58 10.71
N ASP A 97 0.45 -11.67 11.17
CA ASP A 97 1.82 -12.04 11.58
C ASP A 97 2.62 -12.71 10.44
N LEU A 98 2.47 -12.21 9.22
CA LEU A 98 3.10 -12.78 8.03
C LEU A 98 4.28 -11.94 7.53
N ALA A 99 5.27 -12.61 6.99
CA ALA A 99 6.38 -11.97 6.30
C ALA A 99 6.52 -12.48 4.87
N TRP A 100 6.87 -11.61 3.94
CA TRP A 100 7.13 -11.94 2.55
C TRP A 100 8.43 -11.27 2.10
N ASN A 101 9.39 -12.05 1.61
CA ASN A 101 10.66 -11.52 1.11
C ASN A 101 10.92 -11.97 -0.33
N GLY A 102 11.18 -11.00 -1.22
CA GLY A 102 11.63 -11.25 -2.59
C GLY A 102 10.52 -11.59 -3.60
N PHE A 103 9.25 -11.52 -3.20
CA PHE A 103 8.13 -11.88 -4.07
C PHE A 103 7.92 -10.86 -5.19
N SER A 104 7.54 -11.34 -6.37
CA SER A 104 7.06 -10.48 -7.45
C SER A 104 5.79 -9.76 -6.98
N SER A 105 4.78 -10.49 -6.53
CA SER A 105 3.62 -9.93 -5.82
C SER A 105 3.21 -10.82 -4.65
N VAL A 106 2.62 -10.21 -3.62
CA VAL A 106 2.08 -10.94 -2.48
C VAL A 106 0.66 -11.40 -2.79
N MET A 107 -0.27 -10.46 -3.01
CA MET A 107 -1.68 -10.81 -3.12
C MET A 107 -2.44 -9.88 -4.06
N HIS A 108 -2.98 -10.46 -5.13
CA HIS A 108 -3.92 -9.78 -6.03
C HIS A 108 -5.25 -10.51 -5.92
N ALA A 109 -6.25 -9.92 -5.27
CA ALA A 109 -7.46 -10.63 -4.89
C ALA A 109 -8.67 -9.71 -4.64
N ARG A 110 -9.87 -10.27 -4.81
CA ARG A 110 -11.13 -9.66 -4.37
C ARG A 110 -11.46 -10.12 -2.97
N HIS A 111 -11.75 -9.18 -2.08
CA HIS A 111 -11.91 -9.42 -0.65
C HIS A 111 -13.24 -8.93 -0.11
N LEU A 112 -13.86 -9.75 0.74
CA LEU A 112 -15.02 -9.37 1.55
C LEU A 112 -14.75 -9.71 3.01
N ARG A 113 -14.70 -8.70 3.90
CA ARG A 113 -14.45 -8.90 5.33
C ARG A 113 -13.13 -9.66 5.62
N VAL A 114 -12.09 -9.33 4.87
CA VAL A 114 -10.74 -9.87 5.05
C VAL A 114 -9.93 -8.97 5.97
N ALA A 115 -9.13 -9.60 6.83
CA ALA A 115 -8.11 -8.97 7.66
C ALA A 115 -6.71 -9.27 7.11
N ILE A 116 -5.86 -8.24 7.00
CA ILE A 116 -4.42 -8.39 6.75
C ILE A 116 -3.71 -7.58 7.83
N GLU A 117 -3.01 -8.21 8.76
CA GLU A 117 -2.51 -7.54 9.97
C GLU A 117 -1.06 -7.90 10.28
N ARG A 118 -0.32 -6.94 10.86
CA ARG A 118 1.06 -7.13 11.34
C ARG A 118 1.94 -7.83 10.30
N THR A 119 2.15 -7.18 9.17
CA THR A 119 2.87 -7.81 8.04
C THR A 119 4.22 -7.17 7.76
N TYR A 120 5.17 -7.95 7.27
CA TYR A 120 6.46 -7.46 6.81
C TYR A 120 6.72 -7.89 5.36
N VAL A 121 6.68 -6.94 4.43
CA VAL A 121 7.03 -7.20 3.02
C VAL A 121 8.35 -6.53 2.71
N ASN A 122 9.33 -7.30 2.25
CA ASN A 122 10.64 -6.81 1.88
C ASN A 122 11.05 -7.31 0.49
N ASN A 123 11.88 -6.52 -0.19
CA ASN A 123 12.38 -6.83 -1.53
C ASN A 123 11.28 -7.20 -2.53
N GLY A 124 10.10 -6.56 -2.46
CA GLY A 124 9.04 -6.73 -3.44
C GLY A 124 9.45 -6.28 -4.85
N GLY A 125 9.09 -7.05 -5.88
CA GLY A 125 9.51 -6.80 -7.27
C GLY A 125 8.47 -6.11 -8.18
N ASP A 126 7.20 -6.09 -7.80
CA ASP A 126 6.07 -5.54 -8.57
C ASP A 126 5.00 -4.95 -7.62
N VAL A 127 3.77 -4.73 -8.09
CA VAL A 127 2.62 -4.41 -7.23
C VAL A 127 2.44 -5.54 -6.21
N GLN A 128 2.71 -5.25 -4.93
CA GLN A 128 2.67 -6.27 -3.87
C GLN A 128 1.23 -6.64 -3.51
N PHE A 129 0.36 -5.63 -3.40
CA PHE A 129 -1.05 -5.83 -3.12
C PHE A 129 -1.90 -5.16 -4.18
N LYS A 130 -2.76 -5.91 -4.86
CA LYS A 130 -3.81 -5.36 -5.74
C LYS A 130 -5.16 -5.87 -5.26
N LEU A 131 -5.92 -5.01 -4.60
CA LEU A 131 -7.05 -5.43 -3.77
C LEU A 131 -8.35 -4.73 -4.21
N GLY A 132 -9.43 -5.50 -4.35
CA GLY A 132 -10.78 -4.98 -4.59
C GLY A 132 -11.79 -5.56 -3.61
N GLY A 133 -12.98 -4.99 -3.50
CA GLY A 133 -14.07 -5.53 -2.68
C GLY A 133 -14.53 -4.60 -1.55
N SER A 134 -14.96 -5.15 -0.41
CA SER A 134 -15.60 -4.34 0.63
C SER A 134 -15.44 -4.84 2.06
N ASP A 135 -15.66 -3.92 3.01
CA ASP A 135 -15.79 -4.23 4.44
C ASP A 135 -14.53 -4.85 5.06
N ASN A 136 -13.35 -4.48 4.56
CA ASN A 136 -12.07 -5.06 4.96
C ASN A 136 -11.34 -4.22 6.02
N THR A 137 -10.39 -4.86 6.71
CA THR A 137 -9.56 -4.24 7.74
C THR A 137 -8.10 -4.59 7.45
N TYR A 138 -7.31 -3.59 7.06
CA TYR A 138 -5.92 -3.82 6.68
C TYR A 138 -4.98 -3.01 7.57
N TRP A 139 -4.01 -3.67 8.17
CA TRP A 139 -2.93 -3.09 8.98
C TRP A 139 -3.42 -2.19 10.11
N MET A 140 -4.59 -2.48 10.68
CA MET A 140 -5.15 -1.74 11.80
C MET A 140 -4.52 -2.13 13.15
N SER A 141 -3.73 -3.20 13.19
CA SER A 141 -3.06 -3.73 14.38
C SER A 141 -1.55 -3.84 14.19
N GLY A 142 -0.82 -3.38 15.21
CA GLY A 142 0.64 -3.50 15.31
C GLY A 142 1.41 -2.75 14.21
N TYR A 143 2.69 -3.08 14.07
CA TYR A 143 3.56 -2.46 13.07
C TYR A 143 3.60 -3.32 11.81
N SER A 144 3.35 -2.67 10.67
CA SER A 144 3.48 -3.27 9.35
C SER A 144 4.47 -2.49 8.50
N PHE A 145 5.20 -3.20 7.65
CA PHE A 145 6.27 -2.65 6.83
C PHE A 145 6.16 -3.15 5.39
N LEU A 146 6.47 -2.28 4.43
CA LEU A 146 6.48 -2.61 3.02
C LEU A 146 7.65 -1.93 2.30
N SER A 147 8.51 -2.73 1.67
CA SER A 147 9.64 -2.27 0.88
C SER A 147 9.92 -3.17 -0.31
N GLY A 148 10.63 -2.64 -1.30
CA GLY A 148 10.96 -3.34 -2.54
C GLY A 148 11.72 -2.48 -3.53
N SER A 149 11.94 -3.03 -4.71
CA SER A 149 12.46 -2.34 -5.89
C SER A 149 11.44 -2.45 -7.02
N VAL A 150 10.27 -1.85 -6.81
CA VAL A 150 9.16 -1.89 -7.78
C VAL A 150 9.46 -0.90 -8.92
N PRO A 151 9.38 -1.30 -10.20
CA PRO A 151 9.69 -0.42 -11.32
C PRO A 151 8.91 0.90 -11.29
N ALA A 152 9.55 2.03 -11.63
CA ALA A 152 8.89 3.35 -11.63
C ALA A 152 7.62 3.41 -12.50
N THR A 153 7.56 2.59 -13.56
CA THR A 153 6.43 2.48 -14.48
C THR A 153 5.26 1.67 -13.92
N ALA A 154 5.47 0.89 -12.86
CA ALA A 154 4.40 0.17 -12.18
C ALA A 154 3.34 1.13 -11.62
N ALA A 155 2.15 0.58 -11.37
CA ALA A 155 1.01 1.38 -10.88
C ALA A 155 1.25 1.91 -9.46
N ALA A 156 1.59 1.03 -8.53
CA ALA A 156 1.96 1.34 -7.14
C ALA A 156 2.48 0.08 -6.41
N TYR A 157 2.99 0.24 -5.20
CA TYR A 157 3.23 -0.89 -4.30
C TYR A 157 1.91 -1.55 -3.83
N ILE A 158 0.91 -0.71 -3.52
CA ILE A 158 -0.44 -1.12 -3.15
C ILE A 158 -1.44 -0.45 -4.09
N HIS A 159 -2.32 -1.22 -4.71
CA HIS A 159 -3.36 -0.74 -5.60
C HIS A 159 -4.73 -1.23 -5.14
N PHE A 160 -5.53 -0.33 -4.59
CA PHE A 160 -6.94 -0.57 -4.30
C PHE A 160 -7.77 -0.30 -5.54
N THR A 161 -8.29 -1.31 -6.24
CA THR A 161 -8.92 -1.14 -7.56
C THR A 161 -10.36 -0.65 -7.47
N SER A 162 -11.19 -1.41 -6.75
CA SER A 162 -12.63 -1.18 -6.55
C SER A 162 -13.03 -1.49 -5.11
N MET A 163 -12.45 -0.72 -4.19
CA MET A 163 -12.58 -0.92 -2.76
C MET A 163 -13.62 0.00 -2.12
N SER A 164 -14.28 -0.51 -1.09
CA SER A 164 -15.34 0.21 -0.36
C SER A 164 -15.35 -0.14 1.12
N ARG A 165 -15.77 0.80 1.98
CA ARG A 165 -16.00 0.57 3.42
C ARG A 165 -14.82 -0.15 4.11
N THR A 166 -13.61 0.19 3.70
CA THR A 166 -12.40 -0.51 4.11
C THR A 166 -11.49 0.43 4.87
N ARG A 167 -10.93 -0.07 5.97
CA ARG A 167 -10.01 0.67 6.83
C ARG A 167 -8.59 0.19 6.58
N VAL A 168 -7.68 1.14 6.51
CA VAL A 168 -6.25 0.94 6.28
C VAL A 168 -5.53 1.65 7.42
N GLY A 169 -4.86 0.88 8.27
CA GLY A 169 -4.16 1.40 9.44
C GLY A 169 -2.70 1.73 9.17
N PRO A 170 -1.91 1.89 10.25
CA PRO A 170 -0.54 2.34 10.15
C PRO A 170 0.34 1.35 9.39
N LEU A 171 0.93 1.83 8.30
CA LEU A 171 1.83 1.07 7.45
C LEU A 171 3.03 1.94 7.08
N TYR A 172 4.23 1.45 7.38
CA TYR A 172 5.47 2.08 6.95
C TYR A 172 5.85 1.56 5.56
N ILE A 173 5.72 2.40 4.55
CA ILE A 173 6.12 2.10 3.17
C ILE A 173 7.38 2.89 2.86
N THR A 174 8.42 2.19 2.39
CA THR A 174 9.67 2.80 1.91
C THR A 174 9.74 2.69 0.37
N PRO A 175 8.93 3.47 -0.36
CA PRO A 175 8.83 3.32 -1.80
C PRO A 175 10.18 3.61 -2.46
N GLN A 176 10.69 2.60 -3.16
CA GLN A 176 11.79 2.73 -4.11
C GLN A 176 11.21 2.75 -5.53
N HIS A 177 11.51 3.81 -6.27
CA HIS A 177 11.05 4.09 -7.63
C HIS A 177 9.55 4.33 -7.83
N ALA A 178 8.68 3.34 -7.56
CA ALA A 178 7.25 3.45 -7.85
C ALA A 178 6.46 4.29 -6.82
N THR A 179 5.24 4.71 -7.20
CA THR A 179 4.22 5.26 -6.31
C THR A 179 3.90 4.27 -5.17
N ALA A 180 3.69 4.75 -3.95
CA ALA A 180 3.39 3.86 -2.82
C ALA A 180 1.96 3.29 -2.90
N ILE A 181 0.95 4.15 -3.04
CA ILE A 181 -0.45 3.73 -3.02
C ILE A 181 -1.22 4.30 -4.21
N ARG A 182 -2.02 3.46 -4.85
CA ARG A 182 -3.01 3.87 -5.84
C ARG A 182 -4.41 3.47 -5.39
N VAL A 183 -5.33 4.42 -5.43
CA VAL A 183 -6.74 4.25 -5.10
C VAL A 183 -7.56 4.43 -6.37
N GLY A 184 -8.17 3.35 -6.83
CA GLY A 184 -9.08 3.29 -7.95
C GLY A 184 -10.51 3.67 -7.56
N ARG A 185 -11.44 3.48 -8.51
CA ARG A 185 -12.86 3.85 -8.33
C ARG A 185 -13.56 2.89 -7.39
N GLY A 186 -14.11 3.40 -6.29
CA GLY A 186 -14.93 2.64 -5.35
C GLY A 186 -16.13 3.45 -4.84
N TYR A 187 -17.05 2.78 -4.16
CA TYR A 187 -18.20 3.41 -3.50
C TYR A 187 -18.01 3.39 -1.98
N GLY A 188 -18.39 4.42 -1.23
CA GLY A 188 -18.38 4.37 0.24
C GLY A 188 -17.00 4.42 0.90
N GLY A 189 -16.02 5.02 0.22
CA GLY A 189 -14.77 5.50 0.82
C GLY A 189 -13.76 4.45 1.29
N LEU A 190 -12.55 4.95 1.54
CA LEU A 190 -11.46 4.25 2.22
C LEU A 190 -10.98 5.16 3.33
N SER A 191 -10.68 4.61 4.51
CA SER A 191 -10.15 5.38 5.63
C SER A 191 -8.74 4.91 5.95
N PHE A 192 -7.76 5.78 5.71
CA PHE A 192 -6.35 5.57 5.96
C PHE A 192 -5.94 6.29 7.25
N HIS A 193 -5.22 5.59 8.13
CA HIS A 193 -4.77 6.13 9.41
C HIS A 193 -3.29 5.82 9.65
N GLY A 194 -2.46 6.85 9.84
CA GLY A 194 -1.08 6.67 10.30
C GLY A 194 -0.13 6.07 9.27
N LEU A 195 -0.34 6.31 7.96
CA LEU A 195 0.61 5.87 6.93
C LEU A 195 1.93 6.63 7.05
N LEU A 196 3.07 5.94 6.89
CA LEU A 196 4.38 6.59 6.76
C LEU A 196 4.92 6.27 5.37
N LEU A 197 5.00 7.29 4.49
CA LEU A 197 5.42 7.16 3.10
C LEU A 197 6.73 7.90 2.88
N ASP A 198 7.83 7.17 3.03
CA ASP A 198 9.12 7.77 3.29
C ASP A 198 10.26 7.12 2.50
N SER A 199 10.89 7.93 1.65
CA SER A 199 12.07 7.56 0.86
C SER A 199 13.39 8.09 1.45
N THR A 200 13.49 8.22 2.78
CA THR A 200 14.74 8.54 3.47
C THR A 200 15.85 7.54 3.10
N GLY A 201 17.08 8.04 2.99
CA GLY A 201 18.24 7.22 2.63
C GLY A 201 18.33 6.82 1.16
N ARG A 202 17.36 7.24 0.33
CA ARG A 202 17.40 7.06 -1.13
C ARG A 202 18.11 8.23 -1.82
N ASP A 203 18.38 8.07 -3.10
CA ASP A 203 18.87 9.13 -3.99
C ASP A 203 17.80 9.55 -5.01
N VAL A 204 18.14 10.51 -5.86
CA VAL A 204 17.21 11.06 -6.87
C VAL A 204 16.68 10.02 -7.87
N ASN A 205 17.40 8.91 -8.06
CA ASN A 205 17.03 7.86 -9.03
C ASN A 205 16.29 6.68 -8.37
N THR A 206 16.40 6.55 -7.04
CA THR A 206 15.88 5.41 -6.28
C THR A 206 14.71 5.77 -5.38
N ALA A 207 14.54 7.04 -4.99
CA ALA A 207 13.36 7.48 -4.23
C ALA A 207 12.04 7.29 -4.99
N CYS A 208 10.90 7.57 -4.35
CA CYS A 208 9.58 7.53 -4.99
C CYS A 208 9.51 8.56 -6.13
N GLN A 209 9.44 8.07 -7.36
CA GLN A 209 9.54 8.92 -8.55
C GLN A 209 8.22 9.63 -8.86
N GLY A 210 7.10 8.95 -8.66
CA GLY A 210 5.75 9.51 -8.77
C GLY A 210 5.21 10.04 -7.44
N PRO A 211 3.95 10.47 -7.39
CA PRO A 211 3.27 10.78 -6.13
C PRO A 211 3.34 9.59 -5.17
N ALA A 212 3.35 9.88 -3.87
CA ALA A 212 3.22 8.85 -2.84
C ALA A 212 1.85 8.17 -2.94
N ILE A 213 0.81 8.96 -3.17
CA ILE A 213 -0.57 8.50 -3.32
C ILE A 213 -1.15 9.05 -4.63
N VAL A 214 -1.77 8.17 -5.40
CA VAL A 214 -2.60 8.52 -6.55
C VAL A 214 -4.05 8.12 -6.27
N ILE A 215 -4.99 9.03 -6.47
CA ILE A 215 -6.43 8.80 -6.35
C ILE A 215 -7.08 8.98 -7.72
N ASP A 216 -7.49 7.87 -8.35
CA ASP A 216 -8.11 7.83 -9.67
C ASP A 216 -9.64 8.03 -9.65
N GLY A 217 -10.26 8.01 -8.48
CA GLY A 217 -11.69 8.15 -8.32
C GLY A 217 -12.19 7.70 -6.96
N GLY A 218 -13.51 7.68 -6.82
CA GLY A 218 -14.21 7.33 -5.59
C GLY A 218 -14.66 8.54 -4.78
N GLU A 219 -15.40 8.27 -3.71
CA GLU A 219 -15.98 9.28 -2.83
C GLU A 219 -15.82 8.89 -1.37
N GLY A 220 -15.57 9.87 -0.50
CA GLY A 220 -15.52 9.65 0.95
C GLY A 220 -14.20 9.07 1.44
N HIS A 221 -13.10 9.31 0.72
CA HIS A 221 -11.77 8.88 1.17
C HIS A 221 -11.26 9.79 2.28
N VAL A 222 -10.71 9.20 3.34
CA VAL A 222 -10.13 9.93 4.47
C VAL A 222 -8.69 9.46 4.63
N PHE A 223 -7.77 10.41 4.71
CA PHE A 223 -6.37 10.20 5.05
C PHE A 223 -6.10 10.96 6.33
N GLN A 224 -5.78 10.24 7.39
CA GLN A 224 -5.57 10.82 8.70
C GLN A 224 -4.18 10.47 9.22
N ASP A 225 -3.47 11.47 9.74
CA ASP A 225 -2.17 11.33 10.39
C ASP A 225 -1.13 10.64 9.47
N CYS A 226 -1.21 10.89 8.16
CA CYS A 226 -0.29 10.34 7.16
C CYS A 226 0.96 11.22 7.02
N TRP A 227 2.13 10.59 6.88
CA TRP A 227 3.41 11.24 6.69
C TRP A 227 3.97 11.02 5.28
N PHE A 228 4.47 12.11 4.68
CA PHE A 228 5.03 12.13 3.34
C PHE A 228 6.45 12.73 3.35
N PHE A 229 7.42 12.00 2.81
CA PHE A 229 8.78 12.49 2.65
C PHE A 229 9.48 11.91 1.40
N ASN A 230 10.13 12.79 0.63
CA ASN A 230 10.89 12.44 -0.59
C ASN A 230 10.07 11.67 -1.65
N ASN A 231 8.86 12.16 -1.93
CA ASN A 231 7.98 11.66 -2.98
C ASN A 231 7.96 12.59 -4.21
N ALA A 232 7.43 12.11 -5.33
CA ALA A 232 7.35 12.84 -6.60
C ALA A 232 8.71 13.38 -7.07
N VAL A 233 9.77 12.58 -6.91
CA VAL A 233 11.16 13.00 -7.13
C VAL A 233 11.48 13.23 -8.61
N ARG A 234 11.02 12.33 -9.51
CA ARG A 234 11.10 12.53 -10.97
C ARG A 234 9.85 11.97 -11.65
N PRO A 235 8.71 12.70 -11.65
CA PRO A 235 7.44 12.19 -12.17
C PRO A 235 7.52 11.72 -13.63
N ALA A 236 8.37 12.33 -14.45
CA ALA A 236 8.59 11.92 -15.84
C ALA A 236 9.08 10.47 -16.00
N SER A 237 9.78 9.91 -15.01
CA SER A 237 10.28 8.52 -15.07
C SER A 237 9.19 7.46 -14.87
N THR A 238 8.00 7.87 -14.43
CA THR A 238 6.85 6.96 -14.27
C THR A 238 6.14 6.64 -15.58
N GLY A 239 6.46 7.37 -16.67
CA GLY A 239 5.64 7.37 -17.88
C GLY A 239 4.30 8.10 -17.75
N ARG A 240 4.04 8.72 -16.59
CA ARG A 240 2.82 9.49 -16.28
C ARG A 240 3.17 10.90 -15.78
N PRO A 241 3.87 11.72 -16.58
CA PRO A 241 4.35 13.05 -16.15
C PRO A 241 3.24 14.03 -15.75
N TRP A 242 1.98 13.74 -16.08
CA TRP A 242 0.83 14.54 -15.66
C TRP A 242 0.39 14.30 -14.20
N GLU A 243 0.91 13.26 -13.53
CA GLU A 243 0.70 13.01 -12.10
C GLU A 243 1.56 14.01 -11.28
N LYS A 244 0.95 15.12 -10.86
CA LYS A 244 1.60 16.22 -10.14
C LYS A 244 1.45 16.08 -8.62
N GLY A 245 2.39 16.64 -7.87
CA GLY A 245 2.35 16.72 -6.41
C GLY A 245 2.76 15.44 -5.67
N GLN A 246 2.94 15.55 -4.36
CA GLN A 246 3.22 14.38 -3.50
C GLN A 246 1.99 13.49 -3.34
N VAL A 247 0.79 14.07 -3.43
CA VAL A 247 -0.48 13.39 -3.62
C VAL A 247 -1.13 13.91 -4.90
N TYR A 248 -1.52 13.01 -5.79
CA TYR A 248 -2.22 13.35 -7.03
C TYR A 248 -3.65 12.82 -7.00
N ILE A 249 -4.63 13.71 -7.20
CA ILE A 249 -6.04 13.38 -7.28
C ILE A 249 -6.49 13.61 -8.72
N HIS A 250 -6.71 12.54 -9.46
CA HIS A 250 -7.17 12.58 -10.85
C HIS A 250 -8.67 12.82 -10.95
N ALA A 251 -9.44 12.10 -10.14
CA ALA A 251 -10.89 12.23 -10.03
C ALA A 251 -11.35 11.85 -8.62
N GLY A 252 -12.55 12.27 -8.24
CA GLY A 252 -13.16 11.91 -6.97
C GLY A 252 -13.86 13.09 -6.29
N ALA A 253 -14.57 12.78 -5.21
CA ALA A 253 -15.31 13.75 -4.42
C ALA A 253 -15.18 13.49 -2.91
N GLN A 254 -15.37 14.53 -2.10
CA GLN A 254 -15.43 14.40 -0.64
C GLN A 254 -14.22 13.66 -0.06
N ILE A 255 -13.02 14.18 -0.33
CA ILE A 255 -11.77 13.58 0.13
C ILE A 255 -11.24 14.43 1.28
N ALA A 256 -10.89 13.82 2.40
CA ALA A 256 -10.34 14.51 3.56
C ALA A 256 -8.88 14.11 3.82
N PHE A 257 -8.04 15.10 4.09
CA PHE A 257 -6.69 14.95 4.63
C PHE A 257 -6.65 15.64 5.99
N VAL A 258 -6.40 14.91 7.06
CA VAL A 258 -6.55 15.37 8.44
C VAL A 258 -5.26 15.10 9.21
N GLY A 259 -4.60 16.14 9.73
CA GLY A 259 -3.36 15.97 10.50
C GLY A 259 -2.17 15.44 9.68
N CYS A 260 -2.29 15.40 8.35
CA CYS A 260 -1.24 14.88 7.48
C CYS A 260 -0.01 15.79 7.48
N GLN A 261 1.17 15.17 7.34
CA GLN A 261 2.46 15.82 7.45
C GLN A 261 3.28 15.69 6.16
N TRP A 262 3.67 16.82 5.58
CA TRP A 262 4.60 16.90 4.45
C TRP A 262 5.94 17.43 4.94
N SER A 263 6.86 16.52 5.27
CA SER A 263 8.17 16.91 5.80
C SER A 263 9.04 17.54 4.74
N GLY A 264 9.72 18.62 5.11
CA GLY A 264 10.89 19.10 4.41
C GLY A 264 12.15 18.39 4.89
N GLY A 265 13.30 18.90 4.48
CA GLY A 265 14.60 18.31 4.77
C GLY A 265 15.62 19.31 5.27
N ARG A 266 15.20 20.14 6.22
CA ARG A 266 16.14 20.91 7.05
C ARG A 266 17.14 19.99 7.77
N GLU A 267 16.67 18.84 8.25
CA GLU A 267 17.46 17.86 9.04
C GLU A 267 17.90 16.64 8.21
N GLN A 268 17.42 16.50 6.98
CA GLN A 268 17.68 15.34 6.10
C GLN A 268 17.64 15.77 4.64
N ARG A 269 18.33 15.09 3.73
CA ARG A 269 18.34 15.50 2.31
C ARG A 269 16.94 15.44 1.67
N VAL A 270 16.46 16.57 1.15
CA VAL A 270 15.28 16.64 0.27
C VAL A 270 15.64 16.22 -1.16
N LEU A 271 14.79 15.40 -1.74
CA LEU A 271 14.85 14.99 -3.15
C LEU A 271 13.62 15.45 -3.95
N THR A 272 12.49 15.69 -3.28
CA THR A 272 11.29 16.26 -3.92
C THR A 272 11.64 17.63 -4.53
N PRO A 273 11.36 17.86 -5.82
CA PRO A 273 11.64 19.15 -6.46
C PRO A 273 10.90 20.30 -5.76
N ALA A 274 11.58 21.45 -5.62
CA ALA A 274 10.98 22.65 -5.06
C ALA A 274 9.72 23.07 -5.84
N GLY A 275 8.69 23.55 -5.14
CA GLY A 275 7.40 23.90 -5.74
C GLY A 275 6.51 22.71 -6.10
N THR A 276 6.89 21.48 -5.75
CA THR A 276 5.99 20.32 -5.86
C THR A 276 4.88 20.47 -4.81
N PRO A 277 3.60 20.59 -5.20
CA PRO A 277 2.52 20.75 -4.23
C PRO A 277 2.40 19.50 -3.35
N ALA A 278 2.05 19.71 -2.08
CA ALA A 278 1.69 18.65 -1.16
C ALA A 278 0.53 17.80 -1.71
N ILE A 279 -0.48 18.46 -2.26
CA ILE A 279 -1.63 17.85 -2.92
C ILE A 279 -1.92 18.61 -4.22
N TYR A 280 -2.09 17.86 -5.31
CA TYR A 280 -2.62 18.36 -6.57
C TYR A 280 -3.99 17.74 -6.87
N ALA A 281 -4.99 18.57 -7.13
CA ALA A 281 -6.31 18.14 -7.60
C ALA A 281 -6.50 18.48 -9.09
N ALA A 282 -6.75 17.46 -9.93
CA ALA A 282 -7.02 17.64 -11.35
C ALA A 282 -8.42 18.23 -11.61
N ALA A 283 -8.68 18.60 -12.87
CA ALA A 283 -9.97 19.17 -13.25
C ALA A 283 -11.11 18.15 -13.01
N GLY A 284 -12.24 18.62 -12.50
CA GLY A 284 -13.40 17.78 -12.15
C GLY A 284 -13.36 17.16 -10.75
N VAL A 285 -12.24 17.26 -10.03
CA VAL A 285 -12.18 16.91 -8.60
C VAL A 285 -12.94 17.96 -7.79
N THR A 286 -13.71 17.53 -6.79
CA THR A 286 -14.47 18.45 -5.92
C THR A 286 -14.39 18.06 -4.44
N GLY A 287 -14.50 19.04 -3.56
CA GLY A 287 -14.67 18.79 -2.12
C GLY A 287 -13.47 18.12 -1.45
N VAL A 288 -12.24 18.45 -1.86
CA VAL A 288 -11.03 18.07 -1.12
C VAL A 288 -10.89 19.00 0.08
N ARG A 289 -10.86 18.42 1.28
CA ARG A 289 -10.74 19.14 2.55
C ARG A 289 -9.41 18.80 3.19
N VAL A 290 -8.60 19.80 3.47
CA VAL A 290 -7.35 19.68 4.21
C VAL A 290 -7.56 20.32 5.58
N HIS A 291 -7.37 19.54 6.65
CA HIS A 291 -7.59 19.96 8.03
C HIS A 291 -6.32 19.76 8.85
N ALA A 292 -5.88 20.81 9.56
CA ALA A 292 -4.68 20.81 10.39
C ALA A 292 -3.42 20.21 9.72
N PRO A 293 -3.07 20.60 8.47
CA PRO A 293 -1.90 20.06 7.79
C PRO A 293 -0.58 20.56 8.41
N LEU A 294 0.42 19.68 8.44
CA LEU A 294 1.74 19.95 9.02
C LEU A 294 2.82 19.99 7.93
N ALA A 295 3.74 20.95 8.03
CA ALA A 295 4.91 21.04 7.17
C ALA A 295 6.19 21.29 7.98
N PRO A 296 6.63 20.32 8.80
CA PRO A 296 7.82 20.46 9.63
C PRO A 296 9.09 20.46 8.78
N ASN A 297 10.19 20.92 9.39
CA ASN A 297 11.53 20.90 8.78
C ASN A 297 11.63 21.61 7.43
N GLY A 298 10.83 22.67 7.23
CA GLY A 298 10.79 23.42 5.98
C GLY A 298 10.03 22.71 4.86
N GLY A 299 9.03 21.89 5.19
CA GLY A 299 8.14 21.29 4.20
C GLY A 299 7.40 22.33 3.37
N GLU A 300 7.12 21.99 2.12
CA GLU A 300 6.39 22.86 1.20
C GLU A 300 4.93 23.03 1.65
N ARG A 301 4.48 24.27 1.82
CA ARG A 301 3.10 24.63 2.23
C ARG A 301 2.25 25.04 1.01
N LEU A 302 2.22 24.17 0.01
CA LEU A 302 1.55 24.43 -1.26
C LEU A 302 0.49 23.36 -1.56
N LEU A 303 -0.73 23.81 -1.78
CA LEU A 303 -1.83 23.03 -2.35
C LEU A 303 -2.15 23.60 -3.74
N GLN A 304 -2.45 22.74 -4.70
CA GLN A 304 -2.71 23.18 -6.07
C GLN A 304 -3.92 22.47 -6.66
N HIS A 305 -4.75 23.20 -7.40
CA HIS A 305 -5.84 22.63 -8.18
C HIS A 305 -5.82 23.10 -9.64
N ALA A 306 -6.30 22.26 -10.56
CA ALA A 306 -6.45 22.65 -11.96
C ALA A 306 -7.66 23.58 -12.17
N ALA A 307 -8.69 23.45 -11.34
CA ALA A 307 -9.87 24.29 -11.35
C ALA A 307 -10.11 24.87 -9.95
N ALA A 308 -10.39 26.17 -9.88
CA ALA A 308 -10.61 26.87 -8.61
C ALA A 308 -11.73 26.22 -7.78
N GLY A 309 -11.56 26.23 -6.46
CA GLY A 309 -12.55 25.71 -5.51
C GLY A 309 -12.51 24.20 -5.25
N ALA A 310 -11.63 23.43 -5.91
CA ALA A 310 -11.54 21.98 -5.68
C ALA A 310 -10.99 21.60 -4.28
N ILE A 311 -10.13 22.46 -3.72
CA ILE A 311 -9.43 22.24 -2.45
C ILE A 311 -9.79 23.36 -1.48
N THR A 312 -10.04 22.99 -0.23
CA THR A 312 -10.16 23.90 0.91
C THR A 312 -9.14 23.50 1.98
N CYS A 313 -8.57 24.48 2.67
CA CYS A 313 -7.62 24.30 3.77
C CYS A 313 -8.04 25.22 4.91
N ASP A 314 -8.04 24.70 6.14
CA ASP A 314 -8.40 25.47 7.33
C ASP A 314 -7.22 26.22 7.96
N ASP A 315 -5.98 25.87 7.60
CA ASP A 315 -4.77 26.58 8.01
C ASP A 315 -4.41 27.66 6.97
N PRO A 316 -4.51 28.97 7.32
CA PRO A 316 -4.25 30.07 6.39
C PRO A 316 -2.78 30.24 6.03
N SER A 317 -1.85 29.56 6.72
CA SER A 317 -0.43 29.57 6.38
C SER A 317 -0.09 28.71 5.15
N TRP A 318 -1.07 27.97 4.63
CA TRP A 318 -0.93 27.17 3.42
C TRP A 318 -1.42 27.93 2.21
N THR A 319 -0.58 27.93 1.16
CA THR A 319 -0.93 28.59 -0.11
C THR A 319 -1.76 27.64 -0.95
N ILE A 320 -2.88 28.11 -1.49
CA ILE A 320 -3.69 27.41 -2.49
C ILE A 320 -3.56 28.15 -3.82
N THR A 321 -3.14 27.46 -4.88
CA THR A 321 -2.97 28.05 -6.23
C THR A 321 -3.75 27.29 -7.30
N THR A 322 -4.06 28.00 -8.38
CA THR A 322 -4.57 27.40 -9.63
C THR A 322 -3.43 27.21 -10.63
N ALA A 323 -3.35 26.01 -11.21
CA ALA A 323 -2.30 25.59 -12.14
C ALA A 323 -2.56 26.04 -13.58
#